data_AF-A0A2E2D9D7-F1
#
_entry.id   AF-A0A2E2D9D7-F1
#
_cell.length_a   1.000
_cell.length_b   1.000
_cell.length_c   1.000
_cell.angle_alpha   90.00
_cell.angle_beta   90.00
_cell.angle_gamma   90.00
#
_symmetry.space_group_name_H-M   'P 1'
#
loop_
_entity.id
_entity.type
_entity.pdbx_description
1 polymer ?
#
loop_
_entity_poly.entity_id
_entity_poly.type
_entity_poly.pdbx_seq_one_letter_code
_entity_poly.pdbx_strand_id
1 'polypeptide(L)'
;MIGYYKKHIFALSEAVAQIQSFPERVDQLKEFQAFLIRRILNSEKKIDELKGRLKGLKRELRSNRPTKDKAKELKKKIKFYQQRINEHKWMLFVWRCFGDAVVFLYVDKFAIKPFLYEFGSNEPKQTAGRLAGKEGLTAELSVTFDVIAHGVPAILCDLTNCIRHGDICLLGESDPVVIEVKSSENTNCRIDRQVEAISGLQQYLETDQSNKLFGVKNTRRMELRVPELNYQDSFSQQIAKARDIGFSHQSPEKGLHVFAFSGGEMDEIGEIMSRFDQPIVFLLNETKNAQAWGSYYPFVLSIDQPEELYTFLRGDVYILVVIELGVCEALANEKGWQLKYRESGDYAFEFTETSEESEEEEQPFRFNLSRHFVGRIGHELLSLQWVMDFQEHNNQELKIMVAEAGNA
;
A
#
# COMPACT_ATOMS: atom_id res chain seq x y z
N MET A 1 12.52 6.22 18.70
CA MET A 1 11.24 5.86 19.39
C MET A 1 10.86 4.41 19.16
N ILE A 2 10.97 3.91 17.93
CA ILE A 2 10.55 2.55 17.55
C ILE A 2 11.16 1.42 18.40
N GLY A 3 12.34 1.65 19.00
CA GLY A 3 12.93 0.86 20.11
C GLY A 3 11.92 0.30 21.11
N TYR A 4 11.06 1.17 21.63
CA TYR A 4 10.06 0.83 22.65
C TYR A 4 8.98 -0.15 22.15
N TYR A 5 8.80 -0.22 20.82
CA TYR A 5 7.74 -0.98 20.19
C TYR A 5 8.20 -2.34 19.65
N LYS A 6 9.50 -2.68 19.72
CA LYS A 6 10.07 -3.94 19.18
C LYS A 6 9.23 -5.17 19.55
N LYS A 7 8.99 -5.39 20.86
CA LYS A 7 8.19 -6.52 21.34
C LYS A 7 6.76 -6.58 20.80
N HIS A 8 6.16 -5.44 20.48
CA HIS A 8 4.79 -5.38 19.96
C HIS A 8 4.75 -5.63 18.46
N ILE A 9 5.78 -5.17 17.73
CA ILE A 9 5.98 -5.47 16.30
C ILE A 9 6.19 -6.98 16.15
N PHE A 10 7.01 -7.59 17.01
CA PHE A 10 7.27 -9.03 17.00
C PHE A 10 5.98 -9.83 17.24
N ALA A 11 5.24 -9.49 18.30
CA ALA A 11 3.96 -10.16 18.59
C ALA A 11 2.93 -10.03 17.46
N LEU A 12 2.86 -8.88 16.77
CA LEU A 12 1.98 -8.71 15.61
C LEU A 12 2.46 -9.51 14.40
N SER A 13 3.77 -9.54 14.15
CA SER A 13 4.38 -10.34 13.07
C SER A 13 4.10 -11.83 13.26
N GLU A 14 4.29 -12.33 14.48
CA GLU A 14 3.98 -13.72 14.84
C GLU A 14 2.49 -14.02 14.69
N ALA A 15 1.60 -13.12 15.13
CA ALA A 15 0.16 -13.28 14.97
C ALA A 15 -0.27 -13.32 13.50
N VAL A 16 0.31 -12.46 12.65
CA VAL A 16 0.07 -12.49 11.20
C VAL A 16 0.53 -13.81 10.59
N ALA A 17 1.71 -14.31 10.95
CA ALA A 17 2.21 -15.60 10.48
C ALA A 17 1.30 -16.77 10.91
N GLN A 18 0.73 -16.71 12.12
CA GLN A 18 -0.25 -17.71 12.59
C GLN A 18 -1.55 -17.65 11.79
N ILE A 19 -2.08 -16.45 11.51
CA ILE A 19 -3.27 -16.27 10.67
C ILE A 19 -3.01 -16.79 9.26
N GLN A 20 -1.85 -16.50 8.67
CA GLN A 20 -1.46 -16.99 7.35
C GLN A 20 -1.36 -18.51 7.30
N SER A 21 -0.88 -19.14 8.38
CA SER A 21 -0.71 -20.59 8.46
C SER A 21 -2.04 -21.33 8.68
N PHE A 22 -3.02 -20.66 9.30
CA PHE A 22 -4.31 -21.24 9.69
C PHE A 22 -5.46 -20.25 9.41
N PRO A 23 -5.70 -19.85 8.14
CA PRO A 23 -6.67 -18.81 7.80
C PRO A 23 -8.12 -19.19 8.18
N GLU A 24 -8.44 -20.49 8.25
CA GLU A 24 -9.73 -21.02 8.68
C GLU A 24 -10.02 -20.80 10.17
N ARG A 25 -8.98 -20.54 10.99
CA ARG A 25 -9.11 -20.25 12.42
C ARG A 25 -9.44 -18.78 12.66
N VAL A 26 -10.64 -18.38 12.25
CA VAL A 26 -11.10 -16.98 12.30
C VAL A 26 -11.16 -16.41 13.72
N ASP A 27 -11.21 -17.24 14.76
CA ASP A 27 -11.17 -16.84 16.17
C ASP A 27 -9.91 -16.03 16.51
N GLN A 28 -8.78 -16.33 15.86
CA GLN A 28 -7.51 -15.62 16.05
C GLN A 28 -7.61 -14.13 15.65
N LEU A 29 -8.50 -13.79 14.70
CA LEU A 29 -8.71 -12.42 14.24
C LEU A 29 -9.25 -11.52 15.36
N LYS A 30 -10.02 -12.08 16.30
CA LYS A 30 -10.55 -11.32 17.44
C LYS A 30 -9.42 -10.85 18.36
N GLU A 31 -8.53 -11.75 18.73
CA GLU A 31 -7.39 -11.46 19.61
C GLU A 31 -6.39 -10.51 18.94
N PHE A 32 -6.11 -10.75 17.66
CA PHE A 32 -5.28 -9.90 16.83
C PHE A 32 -5.81 -8.46 16.79
N GLN A 33 -7.09 -8.28 16.43
CA GLN A 33 -7.71 -6.96 16.34
C GLN A 33 -7.73 -6.27 17.71
N ALA A 34 -8.05 -6.99 18.79
CA ALA A 34 -8.03 -6.42 20.14
C ALA A 34 -6.63 -5.90 20.53
N PHE A 35 -5.58 -6.66 20.19
CA PHE A 35 -4.20 -6.22 20.41
C PHE A 35 -3.85 -4.98 19.59
N LEU A 36 -4.22 -4.98 18.30
CA LEU A 36 -3.98 -3.89 17.35
C LEU A 36 -4.69 -2.60 17.76
N ILE A 37 -5.98 -2.67 18.09
CA ILE A 37 -6.79 -1.57 18.65
C ILE A 37 -6.10 -0.96 19.86
N ARG A 38 -5.62 -1.79 20.79
CA ARG A 38 -4.90 -1.31 21.96
C ARG A 38 -3.62 -0.56 21.58
N ARG A 39 -2.91 -0.96 20.52
CA ARG A 39 -1.72 -0.23 20.04
C ARG A 39 -2.10 1.13 19.44
N ILE A 40 -3.15 1.17 18.61
CA ILE A 40 -3.68 2.38 17.99
C ILE A 40 -4.14 3.38 19.06
N LEU A 41 -5.01 2.98 19.99
CA LEU A 41 -5.52 3.84 21.06
C LEU A 41 -4.40 4.42 21.95
N ASN A 42 -3.37 3.62 22.25
CA ASN A 42 -2.22 4.10 23.01
C ASN A 42 -1.41 5.14 22.24
N SER A 43 -1.18 4.94 20.94
CA SER A 43 -0.52 5.93 20.08
C SER A 43 -1.33 7.23 19.98
N GLU A 44 -2.64 7.14 19.80
CA GLU A 44 -3.54 8.31 19.76
C GLU A 44 -3.52 9.09 21.08
N LYS A 45 -3.62 8.40 22.21
CA LYS A 45 -3.52 9.01 23.54
C LYS A 45 -2.20 9.76 23.70
N LYS A 46 -1.07 9.17 23.27
CA LYS A 46 0.23 9.84 23.30
C LYS A 46 0.29 11.07 22.40
N ILE A 47 -0.29 11.00 21.21
CA ILE A 47 -0.40 12.17 20.32
C ILE A 47 -1.13 13.32 21.03
N ASP A 48 -2.24 13.03 21.72
CA ASP A 48 -3.01 14.05 22.43
C ASP A 48 -2.25 14.65 23.62
N GLU A 49 -1.63 13.81 24.44
CA GLU A 49 -0.78 14.26 25.56
C GLU A 49 0.31 15.23 25.06
N LEU A 50 0.97 14.88 23.95
CA LEU A 50 2.03 15.70 23.35
C LEU A 50 1.48 16.99 22.72
N LYS A 51 0.32 16.95 22.05
CA LYS A 51 -0.37 18.14 21.52
C LYS A 51 -0.76 19.11 22.64
N GLY A 52 -1.24 18.59 23.77
CA GLY A 52 -1.54 19.39 24.96
C GLY A 52 -0.31 20.13 25.48
N ARG A 53 0.82 19.42 25.63
CA ARG A 53 2.12 20.03 26.01
C ARG A 53 2.59 21.07 25.00
N LEU A 54 2.48 20.78 23.71
CA LEU A 54 2.83 21.70 22.63
C LEU A 54 2.02 23.00 22.68
N LYS A 55 0.71 22.90 22.94
CA LYS A 55 -0.17 24.07 23.08
C LYS A 55 0.29 24.97 24.24
N GLY A 56 0.65 24.36 25.38
CA GLY A 56 1.23 25.07 26.53
C GLY A 56 2.51 25.83 26.17
N LEU A 57 3.48 25.15 25.54
CA LEU A 57 4.75 25.77 25.13
C LEU A 57 4.57 26.89 24.12
N LYS A 58 3.68 26.72 23.14
CA LYS A 58 3.35 27.76 22.16
C LYS A 58 2.71 28.99 22.82
N ARG A 59 1.86 28.78 23.84
CA ARG A 59 1.29 29.87 24.63
C ARG A 59 2.36 30.61 25.42
N GLU A 60 3.26 29.90 26.09
CA GLU A 60 4.37 30.51 26.83
C GLU A 60 5.27 31.36 25.91
N LEU A 61 5.57 30.86 24.72
CA LEU A 61 6.38 31.58 23.73
C LEU A 61 5.70 32.88 23.24
N ARG A 62 4.36 32.90 23.13
CA ARG A 62 3.60 34.06 22.65
C ARG A 62 3.33 35.09 23.75
N SER A 63 2.98 34.63 24.95
CA SER A 63 2.39 35.49 25.99
C SER A 63 3.40 36.04 26.99
N ASN A 64 4.55 35.37 27.21
CA ASN A 64 5.43 35.71 28.33
C ASN A 64 6.69 36.51 27.96
N ARG A 65 6.77 37.05 26.73
CA ARG A 65 7.95 37.77 26.19
C ARG A 65 9.28 37.18 26.70
N PRO A 66 9.52 35.87 26.48
CA PRO A 66 10.67 35.20 27.07
C PRO A 66 11.99 35.84 26.59
N THR A 67 13.02 35.78 27.43
CA THR A 67 14.39 36.15 27.03
C THR A 67 14.82 35.38 25.79
N LYS A 68 15.80 35.91 25.04
CA LYS A 68 16.30 35.27 23.81
C LYS A 68 16.71 33.81 24.02
N ASP A 69 17.37 33.52 25.14
CA ASP A 69 17.81 32.16 25.49
C ASP A 69 16.63 31.26 25.83
N LYS A 70 15.68 31.74 26.65
CA LYS A 70 14.46 31.00 26.98
C LYS A 70 13.60 30.73 25.73
N ALA A 71 13.51 31.68 24.80
CA ALA A 71 12.84 31.50 23.52
C ALA A 71 13.51 30.42 22.66
N LYS A 72 14.85 30.37 22.64
CA LYS A 72 15.63 29.34 21.93
C LYS A 72 15.35 27.95 22.52
N GLU A 73 15.33 27.82 23.83
CA GLU A 73 14.99 26.56 24.50
C GLU A 73 13.55 26.11 24.23
N LEU A 74 12.58 27.03 24.32
CA LEU A 74 11.18 26.73 24.01
C LEU A 74 11.02 26.26 22.57
N LYS A 75 11.68 26.90 21.60
CA LYS A 75 11.68 26.46 20.20
C LYS A 75 12.26 25.06 20.02
N LYS A 76 13.37 24.74 20.72
CA LYS A 76 13.94 23.38 20.74
C LYS A 76 12.95 22.35 21.29
N LYS A 77 12.29 22.64 22.42
CA LYS A 77 11.26 21.77 23.01
C LYS A 77 10.06 21.60 22.09
N ILE A 78 9.60 22.67 21.44
CA ILE A 78 8.50 22.63 20.46
C ILE A 78 8.87 21.69 19.31
N LYS A 79 10.06 21.86 18.71
CA LYS A 79 10.53 20.98 17.62
C LYS A 79 10.59 19.51 18.07
N PHE A 80 11.12 19.26 19.27
CA PHE A 80 11.16 17.92 19.86
C PHE A 80 9.76 17.31 19.99
N TYR A 81 8.78 18.02 20.54
CA TYR A 81 7.42 17.51 20.69
C TYR A 81 6.70 17.33 19.34
N GLN A 82 6.96 18.19 18.34
CA GLN A 82 6.44 18.00 16.98
C GLN A 82 6.98 16.72 16.36
N GLN A 83 8.29 16.48 16.49
CA GLN A 83 8.92 15.24 16.02
C GLN A 83 8.29 14.01 16.70
N ARG A 84 8.12 14.04 18.03
CA ARG A 84 7.46 12.93 18.76
C ARG A 84 6.02 12.68 18.30
N ILE A 85 5.26 13.73 17.99
CA ILE A 85 3.91 13.58 17.43
C ILE A 85 3.97 12.88 16.07
N ASN A 86 4.89 13.29 15.20
CA ASN A 86 5.06 12.69 13.88
C ASN A 86 5.50 11.23 13.99
N GLU A 87 6.41 10.90 14.91
CA GLU A 87 6.84 9.52 15.18
C GLU A 87 5.64 8.63 15.61
N HIS A 88 4.74 9.13 16.48
CA HIS A 88 3.53 8.36 16.84
C HIS A 88 2.51 8.25 15.70
N LYS A 89 2.38 9.28 14.85
CA LYS A 89 1.54 9.20 13.64
C LYS A 89 2.07 8.15 12.67
N TRP A 90 3.39 8.12 12.48
CA TRP A 90 4.02 7.08 11.67
C TRP A 90 3.80 5.69 12.27
N MET A 91 3.86 5.55 13.60
CA MET A 91 3.47 4.28 14.25
C MET A 91 2.00 3.89 14.00
N LEU A 92 1.07 4.84 13.89
CA LEU A 92 -0.32 4.52 13.52
C LEU A 92 -0.40 3.91 12.12
N PHE A 93 0.36 4.44 11.15
CA PHE A 93 0.47 3.84 9.83
C PHE A 93 1.03 2.42 9.90
N VAL A 94 2.14 2.21 10.62
CA VAL A 94 2.76 0.89 10.80
C VAL A 94 1.80 -0.11 11.45
N TRP A 95 1.05 0.30 12.48
CA TRP A 95 0.01 -0.55 13.08
C TRP A 95 -1.02 -0.97 12.05
N ARG A 96 -1.51 -0.03 11.24
CA ARG A 96 -2.49 -0.33 10.20
C ARG A 96 -1.93 -1.20 9.07
N CYS A 97 -0.62 -1.22 8.83
CA CYS A 97 0.00 -2.17 7.90
C CYS A 97 -0.20 -3.64 8.35
N PHE A 98 -0.29 -3.91 9.65
CA PHE A 98 -0.67 -5.25 10.13
C PHE A 98 -2.15 -5.56 9.88
N GLY A 99 -3.03 -4.55 9.92
CA GLY A 99 -4.41 -4.71 9.48
C GLY A 99 -4.50 -4.95 7.96
N ASP A 100 -3.70 -4.23 7.17
CA ASP A 100 -3.57 -4.48 5.73
C ASP A 100 -3.15 -5.93 5.47
N ALA A 101 -2.21 -6.47 6.26
CA ALA A 101 -1.77 -7.86 6.14
C ALA A 101 -2.94 -8.85 6.23
N VAL A 102 -3.83 -8.67 7.21
CA VAL A 102 -5.02 -9.52 7.35
C VAL A 102 -5.89 -9.43 6.11
N VAL A 103 -6.18 -8.23 5.59
CA VAL A 103 -6.98 -8.09 4.37
C VAL A 103 -6.37 -8.88 3.22
N PHE A 104 -5.07 -8.67 2.94
CA PHE A 104 -4.35 -9.34 1.84
C PHE A 104 -4.18 -10.85 2.00
N LEU A 105 -4.38 -11.41 3.19
CA LEU A 105 -4.37 -12.86 3.41
C LEU A 105 -5.69 -13.54 3.03
N TYR A 106 -6.80 -12.80 3.00
CA TYR A 106 -8.13 -13.37 2.77
C TYR A 106 -8.75 -12.98 1.42
N VAL A 107 -8.46 -11.77 0.91
CA VAL A 107 -9.07 -11.28 -0.35
C VAL A 107 -8.03 -11.16 -1.46
N ASP A 108 -8.49 -11.19 -2.70
CA ASP A 108 -7.66 -10.92 -3.87
C ASP A 108 -7.05 -9.51 -3.77
N LYS A 109 -5.72 -9.43 -3.84
CA LYS A 109 -4.98 -8.17 -3.74
C LYS A 109 -5.30 -7.15 -4.83
N PHE A 110 -5.86 -7.58 -5.96
CA PHE A 110 -6.29 -6.70 -7.05
C PHE A 110 -7.69 -6.11 -6.79
N ALA A 111 -8.52 -6.77 -5.98
CA ALA A 111 -9.83 -6.28 -5.55
C ALA A 111 -9.74 -5.19 -4.45
N ILE A 112 -8.59 -5.04 -3.79
CA ILE A 112 -8.38 -4.08 -2.70
C ILE A 112 -8.20 -2.64 -3.21
N LYS A 113 -7.49 -2.45 -4.33
CA LYS A 113 -7.09 -1.12 -4.82
C LYS A 113 -8.27 -0.13 -4.90
N PRO A 114 -9.46 -0.48 -5.44
CA PRO A 114 -10.63 0.40 -5.46
C PRO A 114 -10.99 1.03 -4.11
N PHE A 115 -10.76 0.33 -3.00
CA PHE A 115 -11.15 0.76 -1.65
C PHE A 115 -10.19 1.79 -1.03
N LEU A 116 -9.06 2.07 -1.68
CA LEU A 116 -8.10 3.08 -1.23
C LEU A 116 -8.51 4.50 -1.67
N TYR A 117 -9.25 4.63 -2.77
CA TYR A 117 -9.50 5.90 -3.47
C TYR A 117 -10.93 6.40 -3.24
N GLU A 118 -11.14 7.70 -3.43
CA GLU A 118 -12.50 8.25 -3.47
C GLU A 118 -13.25 7.69 -4.68
N PHE A 119 -14.50 7.26 -4.47
CA PHE A 119 -15.31 6.73 -5.56
C PHE A 119 -15.59 7.82 -6.60
N GLY A 120 -15.20 7.61 -7.86
CA GLY A 120 -15.26 8.66 -8.88
C GLY A 120 -13.97 9.43 -9.12
N SER A 121 -12.87 9.12 -8.42
CA SER A 121 -11.61 9.86 -8.51
C SER A 121 -10.39 8.96 -8.34
N ASN A 122 -9.24 9.37 -8.89
CA ASN A 122 -7.94 8.74 -8.65
C ASN A 122 -7.22 9.33 -7.41
N GLU A 123 -7.93 10.10 -6.58
CA GLU A 123 -7.41 10.64 -5.32
C GLU A 123 -7.58 9.64 -4.16
N PRO A 124 -6.51 9.32 -3.41
CA PRO A 124 -6.63 8.49 -2.22
C PRO A 124 -7.64 9.09 -1.23
N LYS A 125 -8.60 8.27 -0.79
CA LYS A 125 -9.58 8.64 0.22
C LYS A 125 -8.87 9.00 1.52
N GLN A 126 -9.39 9.95 2.29
CA GLN A 126 -8.76 10.31 3.56
C GLN A 126 -8.62 9.07 4.46
N THR A 127 -7.45 8.93 5.11
CA THR A 127 -7.21 7.83 6.06
C THR A 127 -8.27 7.83 7.17
N ALA A 128 -8.55 6.63 7.68
CA ALA A 128 -9.33 6.41 8.89
C ALA A 128 -9.07 7.47 9.98
N GLY A 129 -10.17 7.94 10.56
CA GLY A 129 -10.17 8.95 11.60
C GLY A 129 -9.58 8.42 12.91
N ARG A 130 -9.89 9.13 14.00
CA ARG A 130 -9.50 8.66 15.33
C ARG A 130 -10.38 7.51 15.77
N LEU A 131 -9.79 6.50 16.37
CA LEU A 131 -10.51 5.40 16.99
C LEU A 131 -11.05 5.81 18.38
N ALA A 132 -10.27 6.58 19.14
CA ALA A 132 -10.66 7.04 20.47
C ALA A 132 -11.81 8.07 20.42
N GLY A 133 -12.76 7.93 21.35
CA GLY A 133 -13.85 8.90 21.55
C GLY A 133 -15.02 8.76 20.59
N LYS A 134 -15.04 7.69 19.76
CA LYS A 134 -16.20 7.32 18.95
C LYS A 134 -17.19 6.53 19.80
N GLU A 135 -18.39 7.05 19.99
CA GLU A 135 -19.51 6.32 20.61
C GLU A 135 -19.88 5.06 19.80
N GLY A 136 -19.67 5.09 18.47
CA GLY A 136 -19.96 3.98 17.55
C GLY A 136 -19.01 2.79 17.60
N LEU A 137 -17.79 2.94 18.13
CA LEU A 137 -16.77 1.88 18.10
C LEU A 137 -17.22 0.60 18.80
N THR A 138 -17.96 0.72 19.90
CA THR A 138 -18.47 -0.46 20.63
C THR A 138 -19.45 -1.25 19.78
N ALA A 139 -20.31 -0.57 19.01
CA ALA A 139 -21.25 -1.21 18.10
C ALA A 139 -20.51 -1.87 16.92
N GLU A 140 -19.57 -1.15 16.30
CA GLU A 140 -18.71 -1.67 15.22
C GLU A 140 -17.96 -2.94 15.66
N LEU A 141 -17.38 -2.93 16.87
CA LEU A 141 -16.71 -4.09 17.46
C LEU A 141 -17.66 -5.25 17.76
N SER A 142 -18.83 -4.95 18.30
CA SER A 142 -19.83 -5.97 18.60
C SER A 142 -20.23 -6.71 17.33
N VAL A 143 -20.53 -5.98 16.25
CA VAL A 143 -20.88 -6.58 14.96
C VAL A 143 -19.70 -7.37 14.40
N THR A 144 -18.50 -6.80 14.41
CA THR A 144 -17.29 -7.47 13.88
C THR A 144 -17.03 -8.80 14.60
N PHE A 145 -17.10 -8.82 15.93
CA PHE A 145 -16.84 -10.03 16.71
C PHE A 145 -17.99 -11.03 16.66
N ASP A 146 -19.22 -10.59 16.44
CA ASP A 146 -20.36 -11.47 16.18
C ASP A 146 -20.20 -12.19 14.83
N VAL A 147 -19.81 -11.46 13.78
CA VAL A 147 -19.50 -12.03 12.45
C VAL A 147 -18.39 -13.09 12.55
N ILE A 148 -17.30 -12.78 13.25
CA ILE A 148 -16.21 -13.73 13.50
C ILE A 148 -16.69 -14.96 14.28
N ALA A 149 -17.54 -14.77 15.28
CA ALA A 149 -18.11 -15.88 16.06
C ALA A 149 -19.00 -16.82 15.22
N HIS A 150 -19.56 -16.32 14.12
CA HIS A 150 -20.32 -17.10 13.13
C HIS A 150 -19.45 -17.70 12.02
N GLY A 151 -18.11 -17.65 12.14
CA GLY A 151 -17.20 -18.32 11.22
C GLY A 151 -16.79 -17.48 10.00
N VAL A 152 -17.21 -16.21 9.92
CA VAL A 152 -16.86 -15.33 8.80
C VAL A 152 -15.68 -14.44 9.21
N PRO A 153 -14.53 -14.50 8.50
CA PRO A 153 -13.41 -13.60 8.80
C PRO A 153 -13.82 -12.15 8.49
N ALA A 154 -13.49 -11.23 9.40
CA ALA A 154 -13.83 -9.81 9.26
C ALA A 154 -12.83 -8.92 9.99
N ILE A 155 -12.69 -7.69 9.51
CA ILE A 155 -11.82 -6.67 10.10
C ILE A 155 -12.50 -5.31 10.13
N LEU A 156 -12.24 -4.53 11.18
CA LEU A 156 -12.60 -3.11 11.19
C LEU A 156 -11.77 -2.33 10.16
N CYS A 157 -12.43 -1.60 9.26
CA CYS A 157 -11.77 -0.81 8.21
C CYS A 157 -10.79 0.22 8.81
N ASP A 158 -11.13 0.80 9.96
CA ASP A 158 -10.29 1.76 10.71
C ASP A 158 -8.92 1.20 11.16
N LEU A 159 -8.76 -0.13 11.15
CA LEU A 159 -7.51 -0.83 11.45
C LEU A 159 -6.62 -1.03 10.23
N THR A 160 -7.02 -0.57 9.05
CA THR A 160 -6.31 -0.74 7.78
C THR A 160 -5.94 0.62 7.17
N ASN A 161 -4.92 0.64 6.31
CA ASN A 161 -4.64 1.75 5.41
C ASN A 161 -5.26 1.53 4.01
N CYS A 162 -5.56 0.28 3.62
CA CYS A 162 -5.99 -0.09 2.28
C CYS A 162 -7.52 -0.08 2.08
N ILE A 163 -8.32 -0.41 3.11
CA ILE A 163 -9.78 -0.34 3.05
C ILE A 163 -10.26 0.94 3.74
N ARG A 164 -10.70 1.93 2.96
CA ARG A 164 -11.11 3.26 3.48
C ARG A 164 -12.62 3.54 3.35
N HIS A 165 -13.40 2.52 3.00
CA HIS A 165 -14.86 2.59 2.89
C HIS A 165 -15.51 1.58 3.84
N GLY A 166 -16.66 1.96 4.41
CA GLY A 166 -17.34 1.18 5.43
C GLY A 166 -16.65 1.22 6.79
N ASP A 167 -17.29 0.60 7.76
CA ASP A 167 -16.77 0.43 9.12
C ASP A 167 -16.17 -0.97 9.32
N ILE A 168 -16.77 -1.97 8.69
CA ILE A 168 -16.39 -3.39 8.77
C ILE A 168 -16.18 -3.93 7.35
N CYS A 169 -15.10 -4.67 7.12
CA CYS A 169 -14.89 -5.44 5.91
C CYS A 169 -15.01 -6.92 6.22
N LEU A 170 -15.96 -7.60 5.57
CA LEU A 170 -16.04 -9.05 5.52
C LEU A 170 -15.00 -9.57 4.53
N LEU A 171 -14.39 -10.71 4.87
CA LEU A 171 -13.24 -11.29 4.16
C LEU A 171 -13.49 -12.77 3.82
N GLY A 172 -14.75 -13.20 3.79
CA GLY A 172 -15.12 -14.62 3.64
C GLY A 172 -14.98 -15.18 2.21
N GLU A 173 -14.81 -14.31 1.23
CA GLU A 173 -14.69 -14.62 -0.19
C GLU A 173 -13.52 -13.83 -0.79
N SER A 174 -13.18 -14.10 -2.06
CA SER A 174 -12.08 -13.41 -2.76
C SER A 174 -12.28 -11.90 -2.89
N ASP A 175 -13.52 -11.43 -2.86
CA ASP A 175 -13.87 -10.02 -2.97
C ASP A 175 -14.27 -9.42 -1.61
N PRO A 176 -13.73 -8.23 -1.25
CA PRO A 176 -14.08 -7.58 0.01
C PRO A 176 -15.51 -7.07 0.01
N VAL A 177 -16.26 -7.37 1.07
CA VAL A 177 -17.61 -6.82 1.29
C VAL A 177 -17.59 -5.87 2.48
N VAL A 178 -17.73 -4.58 2.21
CA VAL A 178 -17.75 -3.55 3.27
C VAL A 178 -19.17 -3.25 3.75
N ILE A 179 -19.30 -3.02 5.06
CA ILE A 179 -20.56 -2.77 5.76
C ILE A 179 -20.42 -1.47 6.55
N GLU A 180 -21.45 -0.63 6.47
CA GLU A 180 -21.62 0.55 7.33
C GLU A 180 -22.51 0.19 8.53
N VAL A 181 -22.04 0.44 9.75
CA VAL A 181 -22.79 0.17 10.98
C VAL A 181 -23.56 1.42 11.38
N LYS A 182 -24.87 1.42 11.12
CA LYS A 182 -25.74 2.54 11.51
C LYS A 182 -26.14 2.45 12.97
N SER A 183 -25.81 3.48 13.75
CA SER A 183 -26.33 3.68 15.11
C SER A 183 -27.55 4.60 15.17
N SER A 184 -27.90 5.27 14.06
CA SER A 184 -29.08 6.16 13.98
C SER A 184 -29.66 6.21 12.56
N GLU A 185 -30.93 6.60 12.44
CA GLU A 185 -31.66 6.76 11.16
C GLU A 185 -31.36 8.07 10.44
N ASN A 186 -30.44 8.89 10.97
CA ASN A 186 -30.21 10.24 10.45
C ASN A 186 -29.56 10.19 9.07
N THR A 187 -30.09 10.93 8.09
CA THR A 187 -29.55 11.03 6.73
C THR A 187 -28.99 12.42 6.47
N ASN A 188 -27.84 12.48 5.80
CA ASN A 188 -27.18 13.72 5.38
C ASN A 188 -26.36 13.40 4.12
N CYS A 189 -26.08 14.41 3.29
CA CYS A 189 -25.27 14.32 2.08
C CYS A 189 -23.95 13.55 2.26
N ARG A 190 -23.34 13.59 3.46
CA ARG A 190 -22.15 12.79 3.77
C ARG A 190 -22.43 11.29 3.76
N ILE A 191 -23.53 10.88 4.41
CA ILE A 191 -23.97 9.49 4.49
C ILE A 191 -24.39 9.01 3.10
N ASP A 192 -25.09 9.85 2.34
CA ASP A 192 -25.53 9.50 0.98
C ASP A 192 -24.33 9.23 0.06
N ARG A 193 -23.27 10.05 0.14
CA ARG A 193 -22.02 9.82 -0.61
C ARG A 193 -21.31 8.54 -0.20
N GLN A 194 -21.36 8.17 1.07
CA GLN A 194 -20.74 6.96 1.58
C GLN A 194 -21.50 5.71 1.11
N VAL A 195 -22.84 5.76 1.14
CA VAL A 195 -23.70 4.72 0.56
C VAL A 195 -23.45 4.60 -0.93
N GLU A 196 -23.43 5.72 -1.68
CA GLU A 196 -23.15 5.71 -3.12
C GLU A 196 -21.78 5.08 -3.43
N ALA A 197 -20.74 5.44 -2.67
CA ALA A 197 -19.40 4.90 -2.85
C ALA A 197 -19.36 3.39 -2.59
N ILE A 198 -19.94 2.92 -1.47
CA ILE A 198 -19.97 1.49 -1.12
C ILE A 198 -20.75 0.70 -2.16
N SER A 199 -21.97 1.13 -2.53
CA SER A 199 -22.78 0.45 -3.52
C SER A 199 -22.13 0.44 -4.90
N GLY A 200 -21.46 1.53 -5.29
CA GLY A 200 -20.74 1.60 -6.56
C GLY A 200 -19.51 0.69 -6.62
N LEU A 201 -18.82 0.50 -5.50
CA LEU A 201 -17.71 -0.45 -5.38
C LEU A 201 -18.21 -1.90 -5.42
N GLN A 202 -19.28 -2.21 -4.68
CA GLN A 202 -19.91 -3.55 -4.70
C GLN A 202 -20.40 -3.91 -6.10
N GLN A 203 -21.12 -3.00 -6.77
CA GLN A 203 -21.56 -3.22 -8.14
C GLN A 203 -20.38 -3.47 -9.09
N TYR A 204 -19.26 -2.76 -8.92
CA TYR A 204 -18.06 -3.00 -9.72
C TYR A 204 -17.49 -4.40 -9.52
N LEU A 205 -17.42 -4.89 -8.29
CA LEU A 205 -16.96 -6.25 -8.00
C LEU A 205 -17.95 -7.31 -8.52
N GLU A 206 -19.26 -7.09 -8.39
CA GLU A 206 -20.28 -8.04 -8.84
C GLU A 206 -20.41 -8.15 -10.36
N THR A 207 -20.17 -7.05 -11.08
CA THR A 207 -20.41 -6.96 -12.53
C THR A 207 -19.15 -6.88 -13.37
N ASP A 208 -17.98 -6.82 -12.72
CA ASP A 208 -16.67 -6.56 -13.32
C ASP A 208 -16.60 -5.26 -14.15
N GLN A 209 -17.55 -4.33 -13.97
CA GLN A 209 -17.67 -3.14 -14.81
C GLN A 209 -18.00 -1.88 -14.01
N SER A 210 -17.45 -0.75 -14.44
CA SER A 210 -17.80 0.56 -13.87
C SER A 210 -17.61 1.70 -14.87
N ASN A 211 -18.50 2.69 -14.80
CA ASN A 211 -18.39 3.92 -15.59
C ASN A 211 -17.86 5.12 -14.79
N LYS A 212 -17.47 4.89 -13.54
CA LYS A 212 -17.09 5.94 -12.59
C LYS A 212 -15.83 5.61 -11.79
N LEU A 213 -15.43 4.34 -11.68
CA LEU A 213 -14.27 3.95 -10.89
C LEU A 213 -13.01 4.71 -11.36
N PHE A 214 -12.25 5.27 -10.40
CA PHE A 214 -11.10 6.15 -10.65
C PHE A 214 -11.36 7.39 -11.52
N GLY A 215 -12.63 7.77 -11.74
CA GLY A 215 -13.01 8.85 -12.65
C GLY A 215 -12.97 8.44 -14.13
N VAL A 216 -12.88 7.13 -14.41
CA VAL A 216 -12.73 6.57 -15.76
C VAL A 216 -14.00 5.83 -16.18
N LYS A 217 -14.43 6.08 -17.42
CA LYS A 217 -15.56 5.37 -18.04
C LYS A 217 -15.12 4.01 -18.57
N ASN A 218 -16.04 3.06 -18.69
CA ASN A 218 -15.79 1.73 -19.26
C ASN A 218 -14.64 0.96 -18.57
N THR A 219 -14.47 1.17 -17.26
CA THR A 219 -13.55 0.37 -16.46
C THR A 219 -14.04 -1.07 -16.43
N ARG A 220 -13.16 -2.03 -16.71
CA ARG A 220 -13.44 -3.46 -16.61
C ARG A 220 -12.43 -4.17 -15.71
N ARG A 221 -12.90 -5.10 -14.90
CA ARG A 221 -12.07 -6.09 -14.20
C ARG A 221 -11.88 -7.28 -15.13
N MET A 222 -10.66 -7.77 -15.23
CA MET A 222 -10.29 -8.90 -16.08
C MET A 222 -9.64 -9.97 -15.21
N GLU A 223 -9.95 -11.23 -15.49
CA GLU A 223 -9.34 -12.37 -14.82
C GLU A 223 -7.83 -12.45 -15.13
N LEU A 224 -7.03 -12.79 -14.12
CA LEU A 224 -5.60 -13.06 -14.27
C LEU A 224 -5.40 -14.47 -14.84
N ARG A 225 -5.25 -14.58 -16.17
CA ARG A 225 -5.05 -15.89 -16.82
C ARG A 225 -3.62 -16.46 -16.69
N VAL A 226 -2.67 -15.63 -16.27
CA VAL A 226 -1.27 -16.03 -16.05
C VAL A 226 -0.99 -16.03 -14.55
N PRO A 227 -0.69 -17.18 -13.91
CA PRO A 227 -0.35 -17.25 -12.50
C PRO A 227 0.78 -16.30 -12.14
N GLU A 228 0.61 -15.54 -11.07
CA GLU A 228 1.60 -14.55 -10.65
C GLU A 228 2.94 -15.19 -10.30
N LEU A 229 4.02 -14.62 -10.85
CA LEU A 229 5.39 -14.89 -10.43
C LEU A 229 5.97 -13.66 -9.75
N ASN A 230 6.46 -13.85 -8.53
CA ASN A 230 7.14 -12.81 -7.76
C ASN A 230 8.31 -13.39 -6.95
N TYR A 231 9.15 -12.52 -6.40
CA TYR A 231 10.35 -12.89 -5.66
C TYR A 231 10.37 -12.29 -4.25
N GLN A 232 9.21 -12.12 -3.62
CA GLN A 232 9.06 -11.40 -2.35
C GLN A 232 9.90 -11.97 -1.20
N ASP A 233 10.05 -13.29 -1.16
CA ASP A 233 10.89 -14.01 -0.19
C ASP A 233 12.36 -13.51 -0.17
N SER A 234 12.78 -12.83 -1.25
CA SER A 234 14.09 -12.18 -1.33
C SER A 234 14.26 -11.08 -0.27
N PHE A 235 13.21 -10.32 0.09
CA PHE A 235 13.37 -9.14 0.96
C PHE A 235 13.97 -9.50 2.33
N SER A 236 13.39 -10.47 3.06
CA SER A 236 13.91 -10.91 4.35
C SER A 236 15.37 -11.38 4.24
N GLN A 237 15.68 -12.15 3.20
CA GLN A 237 17.04 -12.67 2.97
C GLN A 237 18.06 -11.54 2.71
N GLN A 238 17.69 -10.54 1.92
CA GLN A 238 18.54 -9.40 1.62
C GLN A 238 18.73 -8.53 2.87
N ILE A 239 17.68 -8.27 3.65
CA ILE A 239 17.79 -7.51 4.90
C ILE A 239 18.73 -8.20 5.88
N ALA A 240 18.60 -9.53 6.05
CA ALA A 240 19.47 -10.30 6.94
C ALA A 240 20.94 -10.20 6.51
N LYS A 241 21.24 -10.40 5.22
CA LYS A 241 22.61 -10.29 4.69
C LYS A 241 23.19 -8.89 4.84
N ALA A 242 22.40 -7.86 4.50
CA ALA A 242 22.85 -6.47 4.61
C ALA A 242 23.08 -6.04 6.07
N ARG A 243 22.29 -6.55 7.02
CA ARG A 243 22.53 -6.33 8.46
C ARG A 243 23.87 -6.90 8.91
N ASP A 244 24.25 -8.06 8.40
CA ASP A 244 25.44 -8.79 8.86
C ASP A 244 26.74 -8.31 8.17
N ILE A 245 26.67 -7.96 6.89
CA ILE A 245 27.84 -7.65 6.04
C ILE A 245 27.87 -6.17 5.60
N GLY A 246 26.80 -5.41 5.84
CA GLY A 246 26.65 -4.00 5.44
C GLY A 246 26.00 -3.81 4.07
N PHE A 247 26.06 -4.82 3.19
CA PHE A 247 25.51 -4.75 1.84
C PHE A 247 25.06 -6.13 1.35
N SER A 248 24.00 -6.15 0.54
CA SER A 248 23.59 -7.33 -0.22
C SER A 248 22.98 -6.93 -1.56
N HIS A 249 23.13 -7.82 -2.53
CA HIS A 249 22.55 -7.71 -3.86
C HIS A 249 22.04 -9.06 -4.32
N GLN A 250 20.89 -9.06 -4.99
CA GLN A 250 20.36 -10.20 -5.72
C GLN A 250 19.73 -9.73 -7.02
N SER A 251 19.86 -10.55 -8.06
CA SER A 251 19.14 -10.40 -9.32
C SER A 251 18.31 -11.67 -9.52
N PRO A 252 17.04 -11.70 -9.06
CA PRO A 252 16.22 -12.91 -9.16
C PRO A 252 15.90 -13.29 -10.61
N GLU A 253 15.86 -12.30 -11.49
CA GLU A 253 15.78 -12.46 -12.94
C GLU A 253 16.61 -11.37 -13.64
N LYS A 254 16.85 -11.54 -14.94
CA LYS A 254 17.54 -10.54 -15.76
C LYS A 254 16.76 -9.22 -15.74
N GLY A 255 17.46 -8.11 -15.47
CA GLY A 255 16.86 -6.77 -15.45
C GLY A 255 16.15 -6.38 -14.16
N LEU A 256 16.00 -7.29 -13.19
CA LEU A 256 15.46 -6.96 -11.87
C LEU A 256 16.54 -7.16 -10.82
N HIS A 257 16.79 -6.12 -10.02
CA HIS A 257 17.79 -6.15 -8.96
C HIS A 257 17.22 -5.66 -7.65
N VAL A 258 17.59 -6.35 -6.57
CA VAL A 258 17.27 -5.99 -5.19
C VAL A 258 18.58 -5.73 -4.46
N PHE A 259 18.74 -4.52 -3.97
CA PHE A 259 19.86 -4.10 -3.14
C PHE A 259 19.37 -3.82 -1.73
N ALA A 260 20.12 -4.29 -0.74
CA ALA A 260 19.92 -3.88 0.65
C ALA A 260 21.25 -3.39 1.24
N PHE A 261 21.21 -2.30 2.00
CA PHE A 261 22.40 -1.69 2.58
C PHE A 261 22.14 -1.26 4.01
N SER A 262 23.09 -1.55 4.90
CA SER A 262 23.11 -1.10 6.28
C SER A 262 24.23 -0.09 6.49
N GLY A 263 23.86 1.11 6.94
CA GLY A 263 24.84 2.16 7.26
C GLY A 263 25.58 2.78 6.07
N GLY A 264 25.21 2.48 4.82
CA GLY A 264 25.86 3.02 3.62
C GLY A 264 25.63 4.52 3.39
N GLU A 265 26.64 5.20 2.84
CA GLU A 265 26.56 6.61 2.40
C GLU A 265 25.93 6.71 0.99
N MET A 266 25.28 7.83 0.66
CA MET A 266 24.62 8.02 -0.66
C MET A 266 25.57 7.82 -1.85
N ASP A 267 26.87 8.02 -1.65
CA ASP A 267 27.89 7.91 -2.70
C ASP A 267 27.99 6.47 -3.26
N GLU A 268 27.73 5.46 -2.42
CA GLU A 268 27.69 4.05 -2.85
C GLU A 268 26.50 3.77 -3.79
N ILE A 269 25.37 4.42 -3.56
CA ILE A 269 24.17 4.29 -4.41
C ILE A 269 24.47 4.86 -5.81
N GLY A 270 25.11 6.03 -5.88
CA GLY A 270 25.49 6.65 -7.16
C GLY A 270 26.38 5.75 -8.01
N GLU A 271 27.36 5.08 -7.39
CA GLU A 271 28.22 4.12 -8.09
C GLU A 271 27.43 2.91 -8.59
N ILE A 272 26.54 2.34 -7.78
CA ILE A 272 25.68 1.22 -8.19
C ILE A 272 24.82 1.62 -9.38
N MET A 273 24.17 2.79 -9.31
CA MET A 273 23.29 3.27 -10.37
C MET A 273 24.04 3.53 -11.68
N SER A 274 25.29 3.95 -11.62
CA SER A 274 26.12 4.19 -12.82
C SER A 274 26.39 2.94 -13.66
N ARG A 275 26.14 1.74 -13.12
CA ARG A 275 26.33 0.45 -13.80
C ARG A 275 25.15 0.06 -14.69
N PHE A 276 24.02 0.77 -14.59
CA PHE A 276 22.80 0.46 -15.32
C PHE A 276 22.49 1.55 -16.34
N ASP A 277 22.11 1.13 -17.55
CA ASP A 277 21.60 2.05 -18.55
C ASP A 277 20.09 2.24 -18.34
N GLN A 278 19.67 3.50 -18.21
CA GLN A 278 18.27 3.91 -17.97
C GLN A 278 17.54 3.12 -16.85
N PRO A 279 18.05 3.10 -15.61
CA PRO A 279 17.44 2.36 -14.53
C PRO A 279 16.15 3.03 -14.01
N ILE A 280 15.11 2.23 -13.76
CA ILE A 280 13.93 2.65 -13.00
C ILE A 280 14.12 2.21 -11.56
N VAL A 281 14.00 3.17 -10.64
CA VAL A 281 14.40 3.01 -9.24
C VAL A 281 13.21 3.10 -8.30
N PHE A 282 13.10 2.12 -7.39
CA PHE A 282 12.18 2.15 -6.26
C PHE A 282 12.93 2.12 -4.93
N LEU A 283 12.79 3.21 -4.16
CA LEU A 283 13.32 3.33 -2.81
C LEU A 283 12.23 2.97 -1.79
N LEU A 284 12.21 1.72 -1.34
CA LEU A 284 11.14 1.19 -0.50
C LEU A 284 11.06 1.95 0.85
N ASN A 285 12.21 2.36 1.39
CA ASN A 285 12.23 3.17 2.62
C ASN A 285 11.54 4.52 2.43
N GLU A 286 11.63 5.14 1.25
CA GLU A 286 10.93 6.39 0.95
C GLU A 286 9.43 6.17 0.89
N THR A 287 8.95 5.15 0.17
CA THR A 287 7.52 4.81 0.11
C THR A 287 6.94 4.53 1.49
N LYS A 288 7.65 3.74 2.32
CA LYS A 288 7.27 3.46 3.72
C LYS A 288 7.19 4.74 4.54
N ASN A 289 8.20 5.60 4.46
CA ASN A 289 8.27 6.82 5.27
C ASN A 289 7.25 7.87 4.82
N ALA A 290 6.93 7.90 3.52
CA ALA A 290 5.85 8.69 2.93
C ALA A 290 4.45 8.13 3.21
N GLN A 291 4.34 6.93 3.80
CA GLN A 291 3.07 6.25 4.09
C GLN A 291 2.24 5.94 2.82
N ALA A 292 2.94 5.68 1.71
CA ALA A 292 2.36 5.51 0.38
C ALA A 292 2.19 4.02 -0.04
N TRP A 293 2.17 3.10 0.93
CA TRP A 293 2.15 1.65 0.66
C TRP A 293 0.75 1.04 0.46
N GLY A 294 -0.33 1.80 0.73
CA GLY A 294 -1.68 1.24 0.88
C GLY A 294 -2.32 0.56 -0.34
N SER A 295 -1.66 0.56 -1.51
CA SER A 295 -2.12 -0.12 -2.74
C SER A 295 -1.25 -1.31 -3.14
N TYR A 296 -0.17 -1.58 -2.40
CA TYR A 296 0.78 -2.65 -2.67
C TYR A 296 0.65 -3.75 -1.64
N TYR A 297 1.10 -4.95 -1.99
CA TYR A 297 1.23 -6.05 -1.05
C TYR A 297 1.98 -5.59 0.22
N PRO A 298 1.42 -5.80 1.43
CA PRO A 298 1.98 -5.25 2.65
C PRO A 298 3.41 -5.73 2.91
N PHE A 299 4.33 -4.79 3.16
CA PHE A 299 5.72 -5.15 3.48
C PHE A 299 5.85 -5.98 4.77
N VAL A 300 4.84 -5.97 5.65
CA VAL A 300 4.78 -6.82 6.85
C VAL A 300 4.49 -8.29 6.53
N LEU A 301 4.01 -8.58 5.31
CA LEU A 301 3.88 -9.94 4.77
C LEU A 301 5.12 -10.31 3.96
N SER A 302 5.65 -9.39 3.14
CA SER A 302 6.86 -9.67 2.33
C SER A 302 8.14 -9.75 3.16
N ILE A 303 8.16 -9.17 4.36
CA ILE A 303 9.26 -9.31 5.33
C ILE A 303 8.74 -10.13 6.51
N ASP A 304 8.74 -11.43 6.32
CA ASP A 304 8.15 -12.44 7.20
C ASP A 304 8.93 -12.69 8.50
N GLN A 305 10.21 -12.32 8.52
CA GLN A 305 11.06 -12.48 9.71
C GLN A 305 10.96 -11.23 10.63
N PRO A 306 10.56 -11.38 11.92
CA PRO A 306 10.31 -10.23 12.80
C PRO A 306 11.50 -9.29 13.02
N GLU A 307 12.72 -9.81 13.07
CA GLU A 307 13.93 -8.99 13.29
C GLU A 307 14.25 -8.15 12.04
N GLU A 308 14.07 -8.72 10.86
CA GLU A 308 14.28 -8.11 9.54
C GLU A 308 13.24 -7.01 9.32
N LEU A 309 11.97 -7.31 9.60
CA LEU A 309 10.88 -6.32 9.55
C LEU A 309 11.19 -5.15 10.49
N TYR A 310 11.61 -5.44 11.71
CA TYR A 310 11.96 -4.41 12.67
C TYR A 310 13.16 -3.56 12.23
N THR A 311 14.17 -4.20 11.63
CA THR A 311 15.36 -3.52 11.08
C THR A 311 14.98 -2.57 9.94
N PHE A 312 14.15 -3.03 9.00
CA PHE A 312 13.62 -2.19 7.91
C PHE A 312 12.75 -1.03 8.43
N LEU A 313 11.89 -1.29 9.41
CA LEU A 313 11.06 -0.27 10.03
C LEU A 313 11.90 0.79 10.76
N ARG A 314 12.95 0.38 11.48
CA ARG A 314 13.88 1.28 12.20
C ARG A 314 14.74 2.11 11.23
N GLY A 315 14.90 1.63 10.00
CA GLY A 315 15.67 2.30 8.96
C GLY A 315 17.17 2.06 9.08
N ASP A 316 17.60 0.96 9.71
CA ASP A 316 19.03 0.60 9.71
C ASP A 316 19.42 -0.17 8.45
N VAL A 317 18.43 -0.71 7.73
CA VAL A 317 18.58 -1.25 6.40
C VAL A 317 17.66 -0.51 5.44
N TYR A 318 18.21 -0.15 4.30
CA TYR A 318 17.50 0.45 3.18
C TYR A 318 17.41 -0.54 2.05
N ILE A 319 16.25 -0.60 1.39
CA ILE A 319 16.01 -1.46 0.24
C ILE A 319 15.78 -0.60 -1.00
N LEU A 320 16.52 -0.94 -2.05
CA LEU A 320 16.46 -0.36 -3.38
C LEU A 320 16.12 -1.47 -4.36
N VAL A 321 15.07 -1.30 -5.16
CA VAL A 321 14.77 -2.17 -6.28
C VAL A 321 15.05 -1.41 -7.58
N VAL A 322 15.83 -2.02 -8.46
CA VAL A 322 16.21 -1.45 -9.76
C VAL A 322 15.67 -2.33 -10.86
N ILE A 323 15.03 -1.70 -11.84
CA ILE A 323 14.60 -2.32 -13.10
C ILE A 323 15.45 -1.74 -14.23
N GLU A 324 16.03 -2.60 -15.05
CA GLU A 324 16.72 -2.21 -16.28
C GLU A 324 15.70 -2.01 -17.41
N LEU A 325 15.49 -0.76 -17.85
CA LEU A 325 14.51 -0.45 -18.90
C LEU A 325 14.81 -1.20 -20.21
N GLY A 326 16.09 -1.30 -20.60
CA GLY A 326 16.48 -2.02 -21.82
C GLY A 326 16.09 -3.50 -21.81
N VAL A 327 16.01 -4.13 -20.63
CA VAL A 327 15.52 -5.52 -20.52
C VAL A 327 14.00 -5.55 -20.72
N CYS A 328 13.26 -4.62 -20.12
CA CYS A 328 11.82 -4.49 -20.36
C CYS A 328 11.51 -4.23 -21.84
N GLU A 329 12.31 -3.38 -22.51
CA GLU A 329 12.16 -3.10 -23.95
C GLU A 329 12.44 -4.34 -24.79
N ALA A 330 13.48 -5.12 -24.46
CA ALA A 330 13.76 -6.37 -25.16
C ALA A 330 12.61 -7.38 -25.01
N LEU A 331 12.10 -7.57 -23.79
CA LEU A 331 10.97 -8.47 -23.51
C LEU A 331 9.68 -8.03 -24.23
N ALA A 332 9.43 -6.72 -24.31
CA ALA A 332 8.29 -6.18 -25.05
C ALA A 332 8.46 -6.40 -26.57
N ASN A 333 9.66 -6.15 -27.10
CA ASN A 333 9.95 -6.31 -28.53
C ASN A 333 9.82 -7.78 -28.99
N GLU A 334 10.23 -8.74 -28.15
CA GLU A 334 10.03 -10.18 -28.41
C GLU A 334 8.55 -10.55 -28.59
N LYS A 335 7.64 -9.72 -28.06
CA LYS A 335 6.18 -9.88 -28.16
C LYS A 335 5.53 -8.92 -29.18
N GLY A 336 6.33 -8.27 -30.03
CA GLY A 336 5.86 -7.36 -31.06
C GLY A 336 5.52 -5.94 -30.56
N TRP A 337 6.02 -5.51 -29.41
CA TRP A 337 5.71 -4.20 -28.84
C TRP A 337 6.96 -3.34 -28.63
N GLN A 338 6.91 -2.09 -29.09
CA GLN A 338 7.82 -1.05 -28.64
C GLN A 338 7.36 -0.51 -27.27
N LEU A 339 8.22 -0.59 -26.27
CA LEU A 339 8.00 -0.02 -24.94
C LEU A 339 8.69 1.35 -24.81
N LYS A 340 8.01 2.30 -24.16
CA LYS A 340 8.61 3.57 -23.69
C LYS A 340 8.27 3.83 -22.24
N TYR A 341 9.28 4.25 -21.46
CA TYR A 341 9.07 4.73 -20.09
C TYR A 341 8.64 6.20 -20.07
N ARG A 342 7.67 6.51 -19.21
CA ARG A 342 7.18 7.87 -18.94
C ARG A 342 7.55 8.27 -17.52
N GLU A 343 8.38 9.29 -17.38
CA GLU A 343 8.85 9.77 -16.08
C GLU A 343 7.73 10.42 -15.23
N SER A 344 6.76 11.07 -15.87
CA SER A 344 5.69 11.82 -15.19
C SER A 344 4.29 11.38 -15.61
N GLY A 345 3.29 11.76 -14.81
CA GLY A 345 1.88 11.40 -15.01
C GLY A 345 1.48 10.03 -14.45
N ASP A 346 0.23 9.65 -14.71
CA ASP A 346 -0.42 8.47 -14.12
C ASP A 346 0.01 7.14 -14.76
N TYR A 347 0.68 7.20 -15.92
CA TYR A 347 1.17 6.05 -16.67
C TYR A 347 2.69 6.01 -16.62
N ALA A 348 3.26 4.81 -16.48
CA ALA A 348 4.70 4.60 -16.44
C ALA A 348 5.22 3.93 -17.70
N PHE A 349 4.49 2.97 -18.27
CA PHE A 349 4.86 2.30 -19.51
C PHE A 349 3.83 2.59 -20.60
N GLU A 350 4.31 2.99 -21.77
CA GLU A 350 3.53 3.09 -23.00
C GLU A 350 4.02 2.02 -23.96
N PHE A 351 3.09 1.23 -24.48
CA PHE A 351 3.34 0.19 -25.46
C PHE A 351 2.76 0.63 -26.80
N THR A 352 3.53 0.45 -27.87
CA THR A 352 3.11 0.70 -29.25
C THR A 352 3.35 -0.57 -30.05
N GLU A 353 2.34 -1.00 -30.81
CA GLU A 353 2.48 -2.17 -31.67
C GLU A 353 3.54 -1.95 -32.75
N THR A 354 4.37 -2.96 -32.98
CA THR A 354 5.41 -2.95 -34.00
C THR A 354 4.83 -3.60 -35.26
N SER A 355 4.07 -2.84 -36.07
CA SER A 355 3.58 -3.35 -37.34
C SER A 355 4.68 -3.28 -38.41
N GLU A 356 4.98 -4.40 -39.07
CA GLU A 356 5.76 -4.42 -40.32
C GLU A 356 4.86 -4.26 -41.58
N GLU A 357 3.53 -4.39 -41.45
CA GLU A 357 2.62 -4.62 -42.60
C GLU A 357 1.57 -3.53 -42.89
N SER A 358 1.68 -2.31 -42.35
CA SER A 358 0.75 -1.23 -42.73
C SER A 358 1.41 -0.19 -43.65
N GLU A 359 1.44 -0.50 -44.95
CA GLU A 359 1.71 0.47 -46.02
C GLU A 359 0.58 1.50 -46.21
N GLU A 360 -0.48 1.50 -45.39
CA GLU A 360 -1.56 2.49 -45.44
C GLU A 360 -1.92 3.00 -44.03
N GLU A 361 -1.67 4.31 -43.81
CA GLU A 361 -2.22 5.32 -42.87
C GLU A 361 -2.91 4.96 -41.52
N GLU A 362 -2.90 3.72 -41.03
CA GLU A 362 -3.45 3.40 -39.70
C GLU A 362 -2.43 3.66 -38.59
N GLN A 363 -2.83 4.47 -37.60
CA GLN A 363 -2.01 4.68 -36.41
C GLN A 363 -1.83 3.34 -35.66
N PRO A 364 -0.60 2.98 -35.23
CA PRO A 364 -0.37 1.74 -34.52
C PRO A 364 -1.15 1.72 -33.20
N PHE A 365 -1.66 0.56 -32.81
CA PHE A 365 -2.37 0.39 -31.55
C PHE A 365 -1.45 0.74 -30.38
N ARG A 366 -1.99 1.47 -29.38
CA ARG A 366 -1.26 1.88 -28.18
C ARG A 366 -2.07 1.64 -26.94
N PHE A 367 -1.39 1.22 -25.87
CA PHE A 367 -1.96 1.15 -24.53
C PHE A 367 -0.91 1.55 -23.50
N ASN A 368 -1.38 1.83 -22.28
CA ASN A 368 -0.52 2.31 -21.20
C ASN A 368 -0.72 1.49 -19.93
N LEU A 369 0.38 1.22 -19.21
CA LEU A 369 0.31 0.71 -17.84
C LEU A 369 0.40 1.85 -16.84
N SER A 370 -0.51 1.82 -15.89
CA SER A 370 -0.51 2.78 -14.78
C SER A 370 0.79 2.68 -13.97
N ARG A 371 1.25 3.81 -13.45
CA ARG A 371 2.39 3.90 -12.54
C ARG A 371 2.18 3.05 -11.29
N HIS A 372 0.94 2.92 -10.82
CA HIS A 372 0.61 2.01 -9.73
C HIS A 372 0.87 0.55 -10.07
N PHE A 373 0.52 0.11 -11.28
CA PHE A 373 0.77 -1.28 -11.69
C PHE A 373 2.28 -1.55 -11.84
N VAL A 374 3.01 -0.68 -12.55
CA VAL A 374 4.48 -0.78 -12.67
C VAL A 374 5.15 -0.69 -11.30
N GLY A 375 4.60 0.12 -10.38
CA GLY A 375 5.06 0.22 -9.00
C GLY A 375 5.00 -1.10 -8.24
N ARG A 376 4.12 -2.03 -8.60
CA ARG A 376 4.08 -3.38 -7.98
C ARG A 376 5.34 -4.18 -8.27
N ILE A 377 6.02 -3.96 -9.39
CA ILE A 377 7.33 -4.59 -9.66
C ILE A 377 8.32 -4.24 -8.55
N GLY A 378 8.42 -2.95 -8.19
CA GLY A 378 9.31 -2.50 -7.13
C GLY A 378 8.89 -2.92 -5.72
N HIS A 379 7.60 -2.82 -5.40
CA HIS A 379 7.10 -3.01 -4.03
C HIS A 379 6.71 -4.45 -3.70
N GLU A 380 6.43 -5.26 -4.72
CA GLU A 380 5.96 -6.65 -4.59
C GLU A 380 6.90 -7.63 -5.30
N LEU A 381 8.04 -7.18 -5.84
CA LEU A 381 9.01 -7.98 -6.61
C LEU A 381 8.35 -8.86 -7.68
N LEU A 382 7.37 -8.31 -8.40
CA LEU A 382 6.75 -9.00 -9.53
C LEU A 382 7.77 -9.24 -10.63
N SER A 383 7.69 -10.41 -11.27
CA SER A 383 8.58 -10.72 -12.39
C SER A 383 8.30 -9.80 -13.59
N LEU A 384 9.37 -9.26 -14.18
CA LEU A 384 9.34 -8.51 -15.43
C LEU A 384 8.76 -9.35 -16.55
N GLN A 385 9.20 -10.61 -16.67
CA GLN A 385 8.66 -11.56 -17.64
C GLN A 385 7.16 -11.76 -17.44
N TRP A 386 6.74 -12.03 -16.19
CA TRP A 386 5.33 -12.21 -15.88
C TRP A 386 4.50 -10.98 -16.21
N VAL A 387 5.00 -9.77 -15.90
CA VAL A 387 4.31 -8.52 -16.27
C VAL A 387 4.09 -8.45 -17.77
N MET A 388 5.09 -8.79 -18.59
CA MET A 388 4.95 -8.77 -20.05
C MET A 388 3.98 -9.84 -20.57
N ASP A 389 4.07 -11.07 -20.05
CA ASP A 389 3.16 -12.17 -20.42
C ASP A 389 1.71 -11.86 -20.06
N PHE A 390 1.49 -11.29 -18.87
CA PHE A 390 0.17 -10.84 -18.44
C PHE A 390 -0.40 -9.74 -19.33
N GLN A 391 0.42 -8.78 -19.78
CA GLN A 391 -0.06 -7.74 -20.69
C GLN A 391 -0.41 -8.26 -22.07
N GLU A 392 0.38 -9.16 -22.64
CA GLU A 392 0.11 -9.74 -23.96
C GLU A 392 -1.32 -10.30 -24.04
N HIS A 393 -1.74 -11.03 -23.01
CA HIS A 393 -3.10 -11.55 -22.88
C HIS A 393 -4.17 -10.44 -22.84
N ASN A 394 -3.95 -9.41 -22.00
CA ASN A 394 -4.90 -8.30 -21.88
C ASN A 394 -4.97 -7.42 -23.12
N ASN A 395 -3.89 -7.32 -23.89
CA ASN A 395 -3.82 -6.48 -25.08
C ASN A 395 -4.75 -6.99 -26.18
N GLN A 396 -4.87 -8.31 -26.33
CA GLN A 396 -5.80 -8.92 -27.29
C GLN A 396 -7.25 -8.55 -26.94
N GLU A 397 -7.62 -8.66 -25.66
CA GLU A 397 -8.95 -8.29 -25.16
C GLU A 397 -9.19 -6.77 -25.30
N LEU A 398 -8.19 -5.93 -24.98
CA LEU A 398 -8.28 -4.47 -25.15
C LEU A 398 -8.49 -4.06 -26.62
N LYS A 399 -7.82 -4.72 -27.56
CA LYS A 399 -8.04 -4.49 -29.00
C LYS A 399 -9.47 -4.81 -29.42
N ILE A 400 -10.00 -5.96 -28.97
CA ILE A 400 -11.40 -6.34 -29.23
C ILE A 400 -12.34 -5.28 -28.66
N MET A 401 -12.12 -4.85 -27.41
CA MET A 401 -12.94 -3.81 -26.78
C MET A 401 -12.91 -2.47 -27.51
N VAL A 402 -11.74 -2.04 -27.99
CA VAL A 402 -11.60 -0.78 -28.74
C VAL A 402 -12.29 -0.89 -30.10
N ALA A 403 -12.17 -2.02 -30.79
CA ALA A 403 -12.86 -2.27 -32.05
C ALA A 403 -14.39 -2.30 -31.88
N GLU A 404 -14.89 -2.90 -30.80
CA GLU A 404 -16.32 -2.90 -30.45
C GLU A 404 -16.83 -1.50 -30.11
N ALA A 405 -16.05 -0.72 -29.35
CA ALA A 405 -16.41 0.66 -28.97
C ALA A 405 -16.34 1.66 -30.14
N GLY A 406 -15.54 1.39 -31.17
CA GLY A 406 -15.51 2.17 -32.41
C GLY A 406 -16.68 1.88 -33.37
N ASN A 407 -17.38 0.75 -33.16
CA ASN A 407 -18.53 0.32 -33.95
C ASN A 407 -19.90 0.61 -33.30
N ALA A 408 -19.91 1.27 -32.12
CA ALA A 408 -21.09 1.70 -31.37
C ALA A 408 -21.16 3.23 -31.30
#